data_AF-A0A2A6NU07-F1
#
_entry.id   AF-A0A2A6NU07-F1
#
_cell.length_a   1.000
_cell.length_b   1.000
_cell.length_c   1.000
_cell.angle_alpha   90.00
_cell.angle_beta   90.00
_cell.angle_gamma   90.00
#
_symmetry.space_group_name_H-M   'P 1'
#
loop_
_entity.id
_entity.type
_entity.pdbx_description
1 polymer ?
#
loop_
_entity_poly.entity_id
_entity_poly.type
_entity_poly.pdbx_seq_one_letter_code
_entity_poly.pdbx_strand_id
1 'polypeptide(L)'
;MQIDILGQERRRRWRDEQKLEIVMSVGIDGATVTEVAQRHDVTRQQIYTWRSELKKQGLLPSSANAVFVPVDMSVVQTEHHGDHQDRSGMIE
;
A
#
# COMPACT_ATOMS: atom_id res chain seq x y z
N MET A 1 8.85 12.48 -8.46
CA MET A 1 9.00 11.36 -9.41
C MET A 1 7.66 10.67 -9.58
N GLN A 2 6.87 11.10 -10.57
CA GLN A 2 5.58 10.50 -10.91
C GLN A 2 5.86 9.57 -12.10
N ILE A 3 5.84 8.26 -11.86
CA ILE A 3 6.23 7.26 -12.86
C ILE A 3 5.12 7.16 -13.92
N ASP A 4 5.54 7.19 -15.17
CA ASP A 4 4.76 7.22 -16.40
C ASP A 4 4.03 5.88 -16.62
N ILE A 5 2.89 5.66 -15.96
CA ILE A 5 2.11 4.41 -16.08
C ILE A 5 1.00 4.52 -17.15
N LEU A 6 0.78 5.71 -17.72
CA LEU A 6 -0.26 5.95 -18.73
C LEU A 6 0.04 5.32 -20.11
N GLY A 7 1.24 4.78 -20.32
CA GLY A 7 1.66 4.12 -21.57
C GLY A 7 1.35 2.62 -21.65
N GLN A 8 1.47 1.87 -20.55
CA GLN A 8 1.18 0.42 -20.48
C GLN A 8 -0.33 0.15 -20.33
N GLU A 9 -1.01 1.01 -19.56
CA GLU A 9 -2.46 1.00 -19.34
C GLU A 9 -3.28 0.88 -20.62
N ARG A 10 -2.91 1.60 -21.69
CA ARG A 10 -3.72 1.66 -22.93
C ARG A 10 -3.82 0.34 -23.68
N ARG A 11 -2.89 -0.60 -23.48
CA ARG A 11 -2.91 -1.91 -24.18
C ARG A 11 -3.65 -2.98 -23.40
N ARG A 12 -3.65 -2.91 -22.07
CA ARG A 12 -4.30 -3.92 -21.22
C ARG A 12 -5.75 -3.51 -20.92
N ARG A 13 -6.70 -4.19 -21.54
CA ARG A 13 -8.12 -4.07 -21.16
C ARG A 13 -8.34 -4.83 -19.85
N TRP A 14 -8.59 -4.10 -18.76
CA TRP A 14 -8.95 -4.67 -17.47
C TRP A 14 -10.45 -4.99 -17.44
N ARG A 15 -10.80 -6.28 -17.29
CA ARG A 15 -12.18 -6.71 -17.00
C ARG A 15 -12.53 -6.38 -15.55
N ASP A 16 -13.81 -6.22 -15.24
CA ASP A 16 -14.24 -5.87 -13.88
C ASP A 16 -13.83 -6.92 -12.84
N GLU A 17 -13.82 -8.20 -13.21
CA GLU A 17 -13.26 -9.29 -12.40
C GLU A 17 -11.79 -9.05 -12.02
N GLN A 18 -10.96 -8.66 -13.00
CA GLN A 18 -9.53 -8.43 -12.75
C GLN A 18 -9.31 -7.17 -11.91
N LYS A 19 -10.12 -6.12 -12.12
CA LYS A 19 -10.10 -4.93 -11.27
C LYS A 19 -10.47 -5.30 -9.84
N LEU A 20 -11.47 -6.16 -9.67
CA LEU A 20 -11.94 -6.61 -8.37
C LEU A 20 -10.87 -7.43 -7.65
N GLU A 21 -10.25 -8.40 -8.32
CA GLU A 21 -9.13 -9.19 -7.76
C GLU A 21 -8.00 -8.28 -7.25
N ILE A 22 -7.59 -7.29 -8.05
CA ILE A 22 -6.54 -6.33 -7.68
C ILE A 22 -6.97 -5.47 -6.49
N VAL A 23 -8.18 -4.90 -6.53
CA VAL A 23 -8.69 -4.05 -5.45
C VAL A 23 -8.87 -4.84 -4.16
N MET A 24 -9.28 -6.11 -4.22
CA MET A 24 -9.43 -7.00 -3.07
C MET A 24 -8.08 -7.49 -2.52
N SER A 25 -7.04 -7.56 -3.35
CA SER A 25 -5.68 -7.89 -2.89
C SER A 25 -5.09 -6.82 -1.94
N VAL A 26 -5.60 -5.59 -1.99
CA VAL A 26 -5.19 -4.53 -1.06
C VAL A 26 -5.60 -4.89 0.37
N GLY A 27 -4.62 -4.93 1.28
CA GLY A 27 -4.80 -5.26 2.68
C GLY A 27 -4.72 -6.75 3.00
N ILE A 28 -4.66 -7.63 1.99
CA ILE A 28 -4.35 -9.05 2.19
C ILE A 28 -2.88 -9.16 2.62
N ASP A 29 -2.60 -9.89 3.70
CA ASP A 29 -1.26 -10.04 4.29
C ASP A 29 -0.55 -8.70 4.60
N GLY A 30 -1.32 -7.64 4.85
CA GLY A 30 -0.78 -6.30 5.10
C GLY A 30 -0.32 -5.55 3.85
N ALA A 31 -0.58 -6.08 2.65
CA ALA A 31 -0.17 -5.45 1.40
C ALA A 31 -0.80 -4.06 1.22
N THR A 32 0.05 -3.05 1.05
CA THR A 32 -0.40 -1.67 0.82
C THR A 32 -0.85 -1.46 -0.62
N VAL A 33 -1.64 -0.39 -0.84
CA VAL A 33 -2.04 0.05 -2.19
C VAL A 33 -0.83 0.25 -3.10
N THR A 34 0.31 0.69 -2.56
CA THR A 34 1.56 0.89 -3.32
C THR A 34 2.16 -0.42 -3.81
N GLU A 35 2.21 -1.44 -2.94
CA GLU A 35 2.78 -2.75 -3.28
C GLU A 35 1.90 -3.48 -4.29
N VAL A 36 0.58 -3.42 -4.12
CA VAL A 36 -0.38 -3.98 -5.08
C VAL A 36 -0.28 -3.26 -6.43
N ALA A 37 -0.20 -1.93 -6.42
CA ALA A 37 0.01 -1.13 -7.63
C ALA A 37 1.27 -1.57 -8.41
N GLN A 38 2.39 -1.73 -7.70
CA GLN A 38 3.65 -2.16 -8.29
C GLN A 38 3.58 -3.59 -8.84
N ARG A 39 2.94 -4.51 -8.10
CA ARG A 39 2.81 -5.93 -8.51
C ARG A 39 2.00 -6.11 -9.78
N HIS A 40 0.97 -5.29 -9.97
CA HIS A 40 0.04 -5.40 -11.10
C HIS A 40 0.32 -4.41 -12.23
N ASP A 41 1.40 -3.62 -12.13
CA ASP A 41 1.79 -2.55 -13.07
C ASP A 41 0.66 -1.52 -13.29
N VAL A 42 0.03 -1.09 -12.19
CA VAL A 42 -1.08 -0.12 -12.19
C VAL A 42 -0.74 1.06 -11.29
N THR A 43 -1.34 2.22 -11.53
CA THR A 43 -1.21 3.35 -10.61
C THR A 43 -2.09 3.17 -9.37
N ARG A 44 -1.66 3.78 -8.25
CA ARG A 44 -2.52 3.91 -7.06
C ARG A 44 -3.84 4.63 -7.39
N GLN A 45 -3.78 5.63 -8.27
CA GLN A 45 -4.95 6.42 -8.69
C GLN A 45 -5.99 5.55 -9.39
N GLN A 46 -5.57 4.64 -10.27
CA GLN A 46 -6.48 3.68 -10.89
C GLN A 46 -7.14 2.76 -9.88
N ILE A 47 -6.40 2.27 -8.87
CA ILE A 47 -6.98 1.42 -7.83
C ILE A 47 -8.11 2.17 -7.12
N TYR A 48 -7.94 3.46 -6.83
CA TYR A 48 -9.01 4.30 -6.26
C TYR A 48 -10.18 4.51 -7.23
N THR A 49 -9.91 4.78 -8.50
CA THR A 49 -10.95 4.91 -9.53
C THR A 49 -11.75 3.61 -9.66
N TRP A 50 -11.09 2.46 -9.74
CA TRP A 50 -11.73 1.15 -9.80
C TRP A 50 -12.54 0.84 -8.55
N ARG A 51 -12.04 1.19 -7.36
CA ARG A 51 -12.80 1.05 -6.12
C ARG A 51 -14.13 1.82 -6.15
N SER A 52 -14.12 3.03 -6.71
CA SER A 52 -15.34 3.83 -6.91
C SER A 52 -16.26 3.19 -7.96
N GLU A 53 -15.74 2.79 -9.11
CA GLU A 53 -16.52 2.18 -10.19
C GLU A 53 -17.16 0.84 -9.77
N LEU A 54 -16.38 -0.05 -9.13
CA LEU A 54 -16.87 -1.33 -8.61
C LEU A 54 -17.92 -1.13 -7.50
N LYS A 55 -17.79 -0.08 -6.68
CA LYS A 55 -18.79 0.28 -5.68
C LYS A 55 -20.10 0.74 -6.33
N LYS A 56 -20.04 1.55 -7.39
CA LYS A 56 -21.23 1.98 -8.16
C LYS A 56 -21.92 0.79 -8.83
N GLN A 57 -21.14 -0.18 -9.28
CA GLN A 57 -21.64 -1.41 -9.90
C GLN A 57 -22.16 -2.45 -8.88
N GLY A 58 -21.99 -2.20 -7.57
CA GLY A 58 -22.39 -3.15 -6.52
C GLY A 58 -21.50 -4.40 -6.41
N LEU A 59 -20.33 -4.40 -7.07
CA LEU A 59 -19.39 -5.53 -7.10
C LEU A 59 -18.41 -5.53 -5.93
N LEU A 60 -18.22 -4.38 -5.29
CA LEU A 60 -17.37 -4.29 -4.10
C LEU A 60 -18.23 -4.40 -2.84
N PRO A 61 -17.93 -5.32 -1.91
CA PRO A 61 -18.61 -5.35 -0.62
C PRO A 61 -18.43 -4.00 0.06
N SER A 62 -19.53 -3.42 0.55
CA SER A 62 -19.47 -2.15 1.25
C SER A 62 -18.53 -2.31 2.45
N SER A 63 -17.55 -1.42 2.58
CA SER A 63 -16.67 -1.36 3.76
C SER A 63 -17.42 -0.97 5.04
N ALA A 64 -18.76 -0.98 5.02
CA ALA A 64 -19.63 -0.85 6.18
C ALA A 64 -19.35 -1.89 7.28
N ASN A 65 -18.63 -2.98 6.95
CA ASN A 65 -18.16 -3.99 7.90
C ASN A 65 -16.72 -3.74 8.41
N ALA A 66 -16.12 -2.57 8.14
CA ALA A 66 -14.84 -2.21 8.77
C ALA A 66 -15.08 -1.99 10.27
N VAL A 67 -14.68 -2.96 11.09
CA VAL A 67 -14.74 -2.87 12.55
C VAL A 67 -13.41 -2.36 13.06
N PHE A 68 -13.44 -1.38 13.96
CA PHE A 68 -12.24 -0.95 14.68
C PHE A 68 -11.89 -2.01 15.72
N VAL A 69 -10.70 -2.60 15.60
CA VAL A 69 -10.17 -3.53 16.59
C VAL A 69 -9.14 -2.78 17.43
N PRO A 70 -9.22 -2.81 18.77
CA PRO A 70 -8.21 -2.19 19.62
C PRO A 70 -6.86 -2.88 19.41
N VAL A 71 -5.82 -2.09 19.13
CA VAL A 71 -4.43 -2.57 19.03
C VAL A 71 -3.70 -2.23 20.33
N ASP A 72 -3.13 -3.23 20.98
CA ASP A 72 -2.27 -3.03 22.15
C ASP A 72 -0.87 -2.62 21.65
N MET A 73 -0.50 -1.37 21.89
CA MET A 73 0.81 -0.85 21.51
C MET A 73 1.78 -1.19 22.63
N SER A 74 2.46 -2.34 22.54
CA SER A 74 3.59 -2.61 23.44
C SER A 74 4.68 -1.58 23.14
N VAL A 75 4.92 -0.66 24.07
CA VAL A 75 6.08 0.24 24.03
C VAL A 75 7.32 -0.64 24.05
N VAL A 76 7.93 -0.83 22.88
CA VAL A 76 9.31 -1.26 22.80
C VAL A 76 10.14 -0.09 23.33
N GLN A 77 10.56 -0.20 24.58
CA GLN A 77 11.53 0.72 25.14
C GLN A 77 12.82 0.53 24.33
N THR A 78 13.08 1.45 23.41
CA THR A 78 14.38 1.57 22.77
C THR A 78 15.36 1.92 23.89
N GLU A 79 16.04 0.91 24.38
CA GLU A 79 17.09 1.03 25.37
C GLU A 79 18.13 2.00 24.82
N HIS A 80 18.17 3.17 25.44
CA HIS A 80 19.09 4.24 25.13
C HIS A 80 20.48 3.82 25.62
N HIS A 81 21.21 3.04 24.81
CA HIS A 81 22.64 2.82 25.00
C HIS A 81 23.37 4.13 24.62
N GLY A 82 23.29 5.10 25.53
CA GLY A 82 24.31 6.12 25.62
C GLY A 82 25.56 5.47 26.17
N ASP A 83 26.49 5.09 25.30
CA ASP A 83 27.88 5.01 25.69
C ASP A 83 28.63 6.18 25.08
N HIS A 84 29.08 7.02 26.01
CA HIS A 84 29.79 8.25 25.79
C HIS A 84 31.29 7.93 25.88
N GLN A 85 32.01 8.28 24.81
CA GLN A 85 33.40 8.75 24.81
C GLN A 85 34.51 7.68 24.82
N ASP A 86 35.39 7.69 23.79
CA ASP A 86 36.70 8.38 23.87
C ASP A 86 37.61 8.01 22.67
N ARG A 87 38.43 9.00 22.25
CA ARG A 87 39.67 8.96 21.44
C ARG A 87 39.53 8.99 19.92
N SER A 88 39.78 10.11 19.23
CA SER A 88 41.05 10.87 19.05
C SER A 88 41.97 10.28 17.97
N GLY A 89 42.29 11.11 16.96
CA GLY A 89 43.30 10.89 15.91
C GLY A 89 42.73 10.22 14.64
N MET A 90 43.03 10.62 13.41
CA MET A 90 44.02 11.57 12.90
C MET A 90 43.62 11.84 11.44
N ILE A 91 43.74 13.11 11.04
CA ILE A 91 43.80 13.53 9.64
C ILE A 91 45.04 12.91 8.98
N GLU A 92 44.91 12.38 7.77
CA GLU A 92 45.91 12.41 6.68
C GLU A 92 45.20 12.11 5.34
#